data_AF-A0A1M2YUP0-F1
#
_entry.id   AF-A0A1M2YUP0-F1
#
_cell.length_a   1.000
_cell.length_b   1.000
_cell.length_c   1.000
_cell.angle_alpha   90.00
_cell.angle_beta   90.00
_cell.angle_gamma   90.00
#
_symmetry.space_group_name_H-M   'P 1'
#
loop_
_entity.id
_entity.type
_entity.pdbx_description
1 polymer ?
#
loop_
_entity_poly.entity_id
_entity_poly.type
_entity_poly.pdbx_seq_one_letter_code
_entity_poly.pdbx_strand_id
1 'polypeptide(L)'
;MRLQARAFANGLPADAGQAMNASVVHPAGDGEALVWVSFSKPTLIDEVRTTAYDENWEPVTTLSIARSIRWLSEPAATSKPLPDWVRALIAAESQIAHEYSESHPPAPDPVGTILTMFVFLSVPGYFLLQGASLITQRGRWWLAGLVPLAIMVPAALHAIYALSAGSNLWPLVFIFASPLGFLYLTGLFVVRWSRNS
;
A
#
# COMPACT_ATOMS: atom_id res chain seq x y z
N MET A 1 6.18 -7.47 21.90
CA MET A 1 5.62 -6.11 22.08
C MET A 1 5.74 -5.31 20.79
N ARG A 2 4.85 -4.34 20.58
CA ARG A 2 4.90 -3.39 19.45
C ARG A 2 5.26 -2.00 19.96
N LEU A 3 6.00 -1.22 19.19
CA LEU A 3 6.48 0.11 19.53
C LEU A 3 6.06 1.10 18.44
N GLN A 4 5.32 2.14 18.81
CA GLN A 4 4.95 3.23 17.89
C GLN A 4 5.34 4.58 18.43
N ALA A 5 5.90 5.42 17.56
CA ALA A 5 6.08 6.84 17.84
C ALA A 5 4.94 7.68 17.27
N ARG A 6 4.52 8.69 18.03
CA ARG A 6 3.61 9.75 17.58
C ARG A 6 4.13 11.09 18.05
N ALA A 7 4.10 12.06 17.17
CA ALA A 7 4.48 13.44 17.45
C ALA A 7 3.28 14.30 17.82
N PHE A 8 3.53 15.26 18.70
CA PHE A 8 2.56 16.15 19.30
C PHE A 8 3.02 17.61 19.19
N ALA A 9 2.04 18.52 19.19
CA ALA A 9 2.22 19.95 19.31
C ALA A 9 1.17 20.49 20.29
N ASN A 10 1.60 21.20 21.34
CA ASN A 10 0.75 21.72 22.41
C ASN A 10 -0.14 20.63 23.05
N GLY A 11 0.40 19.42 23.20
CA GLY A 11 -0.31 18.27 23.78
C GLY A 11 -1.31 17.56 22.86
N LEU A 12 -1.51 18.04 21.62
CA LEU A 12 -2.35 17.41 20.61
C LEU A 12 -1.51 16.67 19.56
N PRO A 13 -1.98 15.54 19.00
CA PRO A 13 -1.30 14.89 17.88
C PRO A 13 -1.09 15.86 16.72
N ALA A 14 0.11 15.90 16.15
CA ALA A 14 0.41 16.78 15.03
C ALA A 14 -0.32 16.32 13.75
N ASP A 15 -1.28 17.12 13.29
CA ASP A 15 -2.15 16.83 12.13
C ASP A 15 -1.60 17.40 10.81
N ALA A 16 -0.34 17.09 10.50
CA ALA A 16 0.36 17.53 9.30
C ALA A 16 0.55 16.39 8.28
N GLY A 17 -0.45 15.51 8.17
CA GLY A 17 -0.36 14.28 7.39
C GLY A 17 0.78 13.40 7.90
N GLN A 18 0.77 13.17 9.22
CA GLN A 18 1.75 12.37 9.93
C GLN A 18 1.65 10.89 9.54
N ALA A 19 2.79 10.28 9.22
CA ALA A 19 2.94 8.84 9.11
C ALA A 19 3.89 8.33 10.21
N MET A 20 3.75 7.06 10.57
CA MET A 20 4.52 6.42 11.63
C MET A 20 4.88 4.99 11.23
N ASN A 21 5.86 4.41 11.94
CA ASN A 21 6.30 3.05 11.70
C ASN A 21 5.15 2.04 11.90
N ALA A 22 5.03 1.10 10.94
CA ALA A 22 4.29 -0.14 11.18
C ALA A 22 5.16 -1.01 12.08
N SER A 23 4.73 -1.24 13.31
CA SER A 23 5.56 -1.93 14.28
C SER A 23 5.48 -3.46 14.14
N VAL A 24 6.65 -4.09 14.06
CA VAL A 24 6.79 -5.55 14.17
C VAL A 24 6.55 -5.99 15.62
N VAL A 25 6.21 -7.27 15.80
CA VAL A 25 6.14 -7.86 17.14
C VAL A 25 7.56 -8.21 17.58
N HIS A 26 8.14 -7.40 18.46
CA HIS A 26 9.45 -7.68 19.04
C HIS A 26 9.35 -8.79 20.10
N PRO A 27 10.29 -9.76 20.13
CA PRO A 27 10.36 -10.76 21.19
C PRO A 27 10.67 -10.09 22.55
N ALA A 28 10.36 -10.80 23.64
CA ALA A 28 10.71 -10.34 24.98
C ALA A 28 12.24 -10.44 25.20
N GLY A 29 12.82 -9.43 25.85
CA GLY A 29 14.24 -9.37 26.18
C GLY A 29 14.81 -7.97 26.06
N ASP A 30 16.14 -7.88 26.19
CA ASP A 30 16.90 -6.65 25.97
C ASP A 30 17.24 -6.47 24.49
N GLY A 31 17.14 -5.25 23.99
CA GLY A 31 17.46 -4.94 22.60
C GLY A 31 17.16 -3.49 22.23
N GLU A 32 17.41 -3.18 20.96
CA GLU A 32 17.12 -1.87 20.37
C GLU A 32 16.02 -2.02 19.31
N ALA A 33 15.18 -1.01 19.17
CA ALA A 33 14.10 -0.97 18.18
C ALA A 33 14.01 0.43 17.57
N LEU A 34 13.61 0.49 16.30
CA LEU A 34 13.48 1.75 15.58
C LEU A 34 12.02 2.20 15.57
N VAL A 35 11.81 3.46 15.94
CA VAL A 35 10.53 4.12 15.72
C VAL A 35 10.77 5.40 14.95
N TRP A 36 9.83 5.73 14.06
CA TRP A 36 9.94 6.92 13.24
C TRP A 36 8.57 7.56 13.05
N VAL A 37 8.62 8.87 12.85
CA VAL A 37 7.49 9.69 12.42
C VAL A 37 7.95 10.50 11.20
N SER A 38 7.03 10.74 10.27
CA SER A 38 7.27 11.61 9.12
C SER A 38 6.05 12.47 8.87
N PHE A 39 6.24 13.56 8.13
CA PHE A 39 5.15 14.48 7.78
C PHE A 39 5.17 14.78 6.29
N SER A 40 3.98 14.87 5.71
CA SER A 40 3.81 15.31 4.32
C SER A 40 3.80 16.83 4.18
N LYS A 41 3.62 17.58 5.28
CA LYS A 41 3.61 19.05 5.30
C LYS A 41 4.63 19.59 6.30
N PRO A 42 5.20 20.79 6.09
CA PRO A 42 6.00 21.47 7.09
C PRO A 42 5.23 21.62 8.40
N THR A 43 5.89 21.34 9.52
CA THR A 43 5.25 21.37 10.83
C THR A 43 6.25 21.64 11.94
N LEU A 44 5.74 22.13 13.08
CA LEU A 44 6.49 22.28 14.32
C LEU A 44 5.87 21.34 15.34
N ILE A 45 6.72 20.52 15.97
CA ILE A 45 6.33 19.64 17.06
C ILE A 45 7.13 20.01 18.31
N ASP A 46 6.57 19.73 19.47
CA ASP A 46 7.22 19.96 20.77
C ASP A 46 7.44 18.67 21.56
N GLU A 47 6.86 17.56 21.13
CA GLU A 47 6.96 16.29 21.81
C GLU A 47 6.87 15.10 20.83
N VAL A 48 7.67 14.07 21.09
CA VAL A 48 7.51 12.75 20.49
C VAL A 48 7.23 11.75 21.61
N ARG A 49 6.10 11.04 21.52
CA ARG A 49 5.71 9.97 22.44
C ARG A 49 5.89 8.63 21.77
N THR A 50 6.67 7.75 22.38
CA THR A 50 6.81 6.36 21.99
C THR A 50 5.99 5.51 22.94
N THR A 51 5.04 4.75 22.42
CA THR A 51 4.20 3.85 23.23
C THR A 51 4.54 2.40 22.88
N ALA A 52 4.80 1.61 23.91
CA ALA A 52 4.89 0.16 23.81
C ALA A 52 3.50 -0.44 24.03
N TYR A 53 3.12 -1.34 23.15
CA TYR A 53 1.87 -2.07 23.17
C TYR A 53 2.14 -3.57 23.32
N ASP A 54 1.20 -4.25 23.95
CA ASP A 54 1.16 -5.70 23.97
C ASP A 54 0.68 -6.28 22.61
N GLU A 55 0.39 -7.57 22.58
CA GLU A 55 -0.11 -8.26 21.37
C GLU A 55 -1.53 -7.83 20.97
N ASN A 56 -2.33 -7.38 21.95
CA ASN A 56 -3.72 -6.93 21.79
C ASN A 56 -3.84 -5.44 21.49
N TRP A 57 -2.72 -4.74 21.29
CA TRP A 57 -2.66 -3.28 21.14
C TRP A 57 -3.07 -2.51 22.39
N GLU A 58 -2.95 -3.10 23.58
CA GLU A 58 -3.11 -2.38 24.83
C GLU A 58 -1.80 -1.67 25.20
N PRO A 59 -1.85 -0.38 25.57
CA PRO A 59 -0.65 0.38 25.91
C PRO A 59 -0.08 -0.11 27.24
N VAL A 60 1.18 -0.53 27.21
CA VAL A 60 1.92 -1.03 28.38
C VAL A 60 2.70 0.10 29.04
N THR A 61 3.42 0.88 28.24
CA THR A 61 4.22 2.01 28.73
C THR A 61 4.41 3.06 27.66
N THR A 62 4.63 4.32 28.08
CA THR A 62 4.88 5.43 27.18
C THR A 62 6.12 6.19 27.65
N LEU A 63 7.01 6.45 26.71
CA LEU A 63 8.17 7.33 26.88
C LEU A 63 7.95 8.60 26.07
N SER A 64 8.13 9.76 26.69
CA SER A 64 8.01 11.06 26.04
C SER A 64 9.36 11.77 25.98
N ILE A 65 9.67 12.31 24.80
CA ILE A 65 10.79 13.23 24.61
C ILE A 65 10.22 14.59 24.22
N ALA A 66 10.28 15.54 25.15
CA ALA A 66 9.87 16.93 24.91
C ALA A 66 11.02 17.69 24.23
N ARG A 67 10.87 17.95 22.94
CA ARG A 67 11.84 18.74 22.16
C ARG A 67 11.15 19.45 21.01
N SER A 68 11.46 20.73 20.85
CA SER A 68 11.01 21.48 19.69
C SER A 68 11.77 21.04 18.44
N ILE A 69 11.05 20.49 17.46
CA ILE A 69 11.59 19.99 16.19
C ILE A 69 10.76 20.57 15.05
N ARG A 70 11.44 21.06 14.02
CA ARG A 70 10.79 21.62 12.82
C ARG A 70 11.01 20.70 11.62
N TRP A 71 9.91 20.30 10.99
CA TRP A 71 9.91 19.60 9.71
C TRP A 71 9.81 20.62 8.56
N LEU A 72 10.73 20.57 7.61
CA LEU A 72 10.85 21.54 6.51
C LEU A 72 10.30 20.95 5.20
N SER A 73 9.93 21.81 4.25
CA SER A 73 9.43 21.44 2.91
C SER A 73 10.52 21.08 1.89
N GLU A 74 11.81 21.14 2.27
CA GLU A 74 12.94 21.10 1.33
C GLU A 74 13.89 19.91 1.59
N PRO A 75 13.42 18.66 1.41
CA PRO A 75 14.22 17.48 1.71
C PRO A 75 15.51 17.43 0.88
N ALA A 76 15.53 17.97 -0.34
CA ALA A 76 16.74 17.98 -1.20
C ALA A 76 17.88 18.82 -0.62
N ALA A 77 17.57 19.88 0.13
CA ALA A 77 18.58 20.76 0.75
C ALA A 77 19.04 20.27 2.13
N THR A 78 18.23 19.43 2.80
CA THR A 78 18.47 19.00 4.19
C THR A 78 18.66 17.50 4.37
N SER A 79 18.58 16.72 3.28
CA SER A 79 18.78 15.27 3.33
C SER A 79 20.21 14.93 3.71
N LYS A 80 20.34 14.09 4.73
CA LYS A 80 21.62 13.53 5.17
C LYS A 80 21.64 12.05 4.86
N PRO A 81 22.81 11.48 4.54
CA PRO A 81 22.93 10.03 4.42
C PRO A 81 22.46 9.37 5.72
N LEU A 82 21.70 8.28 5.58
CA LEU A 82 21.18 7.55 6.71
C LEU A 82 22.36 6.98 7.53
N PRO A 83 22.43 7.23 8.85
CA PRO A 83 23.52 6.71 9.68
C PRO A 83 23.57 5.18 9.66
N ASP A 84 24.77 4.61 9.83
CA ASP A 84 24.99 3.15 9.80
C ASP A 84 24.16 2.39 10.84
N TRP A 85 24.05 2.95 12.06
CA TRP A 85 23.26 2.34 13.12
C TRP A 85 21.77 2.26 12.76
N VAL A 86 21.23 3.26 12.03
CA VAL A 86 19.83 3.22 11.57
C VAL A 86 19.66 2.15 10.50
N ARG A 87 20.60 2.03 9.56
CA ARG A 87 20.57 0.97 8.55
C ARG A 87 20.58 -0.42 9.17
N ALA A 88 21.40 -0.62 10.21
CA ALA A 88 21.46 -1.88 10.95
C ALA A 88 20.12 -2.20 11.63
N LEU A 89 19.47 -1.21 12.25
CA LEU A 89 18.15 -1.40 12.87
C LEU A 89 17.05 -1.70 11.84
N ILE A 90 17.03 -1.00 10.69
CA ILE A 90 16.08 -1.30 9.61
C ILE A 90 16.26 -2.74 9.11
N ALA A 91 17.50 -3.19 8.94
CA ALA A 91 17.79 -4.56 8.55
C ALA A 91 17.30 -5.57 9.60
N ALA A 92 17.56 -5.31 10.88
CA ALA A 92 17.08 -6.15 11.98
C ALA A 92 15.54 -6.21 12.04
N GLU A 93 14.85 -5.08 11.90
CA GLU A 93 13.37 -5.07 11.85
C GLU A 93 12.82 -5.88 10.68
N SER A 94 13.44 -5.76 9.49
CA SER A 94 13.02 -6.52 8.32
C SER A 94 13.19 -8.03 8.52
N GLN A 95 14.24 -8.45 9.23
CA GLN A 95 14.48 -9.84 9.58
C GLN A 95 13.45 -10.35 10.59
N ILE A 96 13.17 -9.58 11.66
CA ILE A 96 12.14 -9.93 12.64
C ILE A 96 10.77 -10.07 11.96
N ALA A 97 10.41 -9.16 11.05
CA ALA A 97 9.15 -9.24 10.30
C ALA A 97 9.06 -10.54 9.48
N HIS A 98 10.17 -10.93 8.86
CA HIS A 98 10.25 -12.14 8.04
C HIS A 98 10.13 -13.40 8.91
N GLU A 99 10.92 -13.51 9.97
CA GLU A 99 10.90 -14.63 10.92
C GLU A 99 9.52 -14.76 11.59
N TYR A 100 8.89 -13.64 11.96
CA TYR A 100 7.53 -13.64 12.50
C TYR A 100 6.52 -14.20 11.48
N SER A 101 6.63 -13.79 10.22
CA SER A 101 5.75 -14.27 9.14
C SER A 101 5.94 -15.76 8.84
N GLU A 102 7.17 -16.28 8.92
CA GLU A 102 7.45 -17.71 8.74
C GLU A 102 6.98 -18.56 9.92
N SER A 103 7.14 -18.06 11.14
CA SER A 103 6.71 -18.76 12.37
C SER A 103 5.21 -18.68 12.63
N HIS A 104 4.54 -17.66 12.09
CA HIS A 104 3.09 -17.46 12.18
C HIS A 104 2.49 -17.42 10.79
N PRO A 105 2.52 -18.53 10.03
CA PRO A 105 1.92 -18.55 8.72
C PRO A 105 0.44 -18.19 8.85
N PRO A 106 -0.10 -17.33 7.96
CA PRO A 106 -1.51 -17.04 7.96
C PRO A 106 -2.29 -18.36 7.86
N ALA A 107 -3.38 -18.46 8.61
CA ALA A 107 -4.27 -19.61 8.49
C ALA A 107 -4.66 -19.80 7.02
N PRO A 108 -4.83 -21.05 6.54
CA PRO A 108 -5.23 -21.28 5.16
C PRO A 108 -6.49 -20.48 4.83
N ASP A 109 -6.35 -19.52 3.92
CA ASP A 109 -7.45 -18.73 3.38
C ASP A 109 -7.67 -19.09 1.90
N PRO A 110 -8.43 -20.16 1.62
CA PRO A 110 -8.66 -20.60 0.26
C PRO A 110 -9.44 -19.55 -0.55
N VAL A 111 -10.36 -18.82 0.10
CA VAL A 111 -11.16 -17.79 -0.57
C VAL A 111 -10.29 -16.60 -0.96
N GLY A 112 -9.48 -16.09 -0.02
CA GLY A 112 -8.52 -15.01 -0.30
C GLY A 112 -7.47 -15.41 -1.32
N THR A 113 -7.02 -16.67 -1.30
CA THR A 113 -6.08 -17.20 -2.30
C THR A 113 -6.69 -17.22 -3.70
N ILE A 114 -7.91 -17.76 -3.86
CA ILE A 114 -8.63 -17.77 -5.14
C ILE A 114 -8.88 -16.34 -5.63
N LEU A 115 -9.30 -15.44 -4.73
CA LEU A 115 -9.53 -14.04 -5.06
C LEU A 115 -8.24 -13.36 -5.54
N THR A 116 -7.13 -13.57 -4.84
CA THR A 116 -5.82 -13.02 -5.20
C THR A 116 -5.36 -13.53 -6.56
N MET A 117 -5.45 -14.85 -6.80
CA MET A 117 -5.14 -15.44 -8.10
C MET A 117 -6.01 -14.87 -9.21
N PHE A 118 -7.31 -14.70 -8.95
CA PHE A 118 -8.24 -14.12 -9.90
C PHE A 118 -7.89 -12.68 -10.25
N VAL A 119 -7.62 -11.82 -9.24
CA VAL A 119 -7.19 -10.43 -9.49
C VAL A 119 -5.89 -10.42 -10.27
N PHE A 120 -4.89 -11.22 -9.86
CA PHE A 120 -3.60 -11.30 -10.52
C PHE A 120 -3.71 -11.72 -11.99
N LEU A 121 -4.56 -12.70 -12.30
CA LEU A 121 -4.78 -13.16 -13.66
C LEU A 121 -5.67 -12.22 -14.49
N SER A 122 -6.58 -11.50 -13.84
CA SER A 122 -7.51 -10.59 -14.52
C SER A 122 -6.80 -9.42 -15.20
N VAL A 123 -5.65 -8.96 -14.69
CA VAL A 123 -4.89 -7.85 -15.28
C VAL A 123 -4.36 -8.22 -16.68
N PRO A 124 -3.51 -9.25 -16.85
CA PRO A 124 -3.07 -9.67 -18.18
C PRO A 124 -4.24 -10.22 -19.02
N GLY A 125 -5.19 -10.94 -18.40
CA GLY A 125 -6.37 -11.45 -19.07
C GLY A 125 -7.23 -10.34 -19.71
N TYR A 126 -7.40 -9.22 -19.01
CA TYR A 126 -8.10 -8.05 -19.52
C TYR A 126 -7.43 -7.51 -20.79
N PHE A 127 -6.11 -7.31 -20.79
CA PHE A 127 -5.40 -6.79 -21.97
C PHE A 127 -5.54 -7.72 -23.18
N LEU A 128 -5.40 -9.03 -22.97
CA LEU A 128 -5.58 -10.02 -24.02
C LEU A 128 -7.00 -9.99 -24.60
N LEU A 129 -8.01 -10.00 -23.74
CA LEU A 129 -9.41 -9.96 -24.19
C LEU A 129 -9.78 -8.61 -24.81
N GLN A 130 -9.25 -7.51 -24.30
CA GLN A 130 -9.52 -6.17 -24.83
C GLN A 130 -8.91 -6.04 -26.24
N GLY A 131 -7.66 -6.48 -26.42
CA GLY A 131 -7.01 -6.52 -27.73
C GLY A 131 -7.74 -7.44 -28.70
N ALA A 132 -8.07 -8.66 -28.27
CA ALA A 132 -8.85 -9.61 -29.07
C ALA A 132 -10.21 -9.03 -29.47
N SER A 133 -10.89 -8.33 -28.55
CA SER A 133 -12.17 -7.69 -28.82
C SER A 133 -12.05 -6.60 -29.89
N LEU A 134 -11.00 -5.78 -29.84
CA LEU A 134 -10.78 -4.73 -30.84
C LEU A 134 -10.47 -5.27 -32.24
N ILE A 135 -9.79 -6.43 -32.33
CA ILE A 135 -9.37 -7.04 -33.60
C ILE A 135 -10.49 -7.88 -34.23
N THR A 136 -11.19 -8.67 -33.42
CA THR A 136 -12.10 -9.72 -33.90
C THR A 136 -13.56 -9.29 -33.97
N GLN A 137 -13.98 -8.33 -33.13
CA GLN A 137 -15.38 -7.91 -33.07
C GLN A 137 -15.67 -6.84 -34.13
N ARG A 138 -16.88 -6.88 -34.72
CA ARG A 138 -17.35 -5.90 -35.71
C ARG A 138 -18.77 -5.44 -35.40
N GLY A 139 -19.12 -4.25 -35.87
CA GLY A 139 -20.46 -3.67 -35.69
C GLY A 139 -20.83 -3.45 -34.22
N ARG A 140 -22.04 -3.85 -33.82
CA ARG A 140 -22.55 -3.65 -32.45
C ARG A 140 -21.71 -4.35 -31.36
N TRP A 141 -21.06 -5.45 -31.71
CA TRP A 141 -20.17 -6.16 -30.78
C TRP A 141 -18.85 -5.44 -30.56
N TRP A 142 -18.39 -4.69 -31.56
CA TRP A 142 -17.21 -3.83 -31.40
C TRP A 142 -17.53 -2.71 -30.40
N LEU A 143 -18.69 -2.05 -30.54
CA LEU A 143 -19.15 -1.03 -29.58
C LEU A 143 -19.26 -1.59 -28.15
N ALA A 144 -19.81 -2.79 -27.99
CA ALA A 144 -19.85 -3.46 -26.68
C ALA A 144 -18.43 -3.74 -26.15
N GLY A 145 -17.50 -4.15 -27.02
CA GLY A 145 -16.09 -4.34 -26.68
C GLY A 145 -15.35 -3.10 -26.21
N LEU A 146 -15.87 -1.90 -26.49
CA LEU A 146 -15.30 -0.63 -26.01
C LEU A 146 -15.78 -0.25 -24.61
N VAL A 147 -16.84 -0.87 -24.09
CA VAL A 147 -17.44 -0.48 -22.79
C VAL A 147 -16.42 -0.50 -21.64
N PRO A 148 -15.56 -1.52 -21.49
CA PRO A 148 -14.56 -1.52 -20.42
C PRO A 148 -13.57 -0.35 -20.51
N LEU A 149 -13.28 0.15 -21.72
CA LEU A 149 -12.34 1.27 -21.91
C LEU A 149 -12.85 2.56 -21.25
N ALA A 150 -14.16 2.73 -21.10
CA ALA A 150 -14.74 3.89 -20.43
C ALA A 150 -14.27 4.02 -18.96
N ILE A 151 -13.95 2.89 -18.32
CA ILE A 151 -13.44 2.84 -16.94
C ILE A 151 -11.92 2.68 -16.93
N MET A 152 -11.39 1.81 -17.81
CA MET A 152 -9.98 1.44 -17.80
C MET A 152 -9.06 2.56 -18.29
N VAL A 153 -9.50 3.41 -19.22
CA VAL A 153 -8.71 4.56 -19.69
C VAL A 153 -8.53 5.60 -18.57
N PRO A 154 -9.59 6.09 -17.88
CA PRO A 154 -9.41 6.94 -16.71
C PRO A 154 -8.55 6.31 -15.61
N ALA A 155 -8.73 5.01 -15.33
CA ALA A 155 -7.91 4.31 -14.34
C ALA A 155 -6.43 4.29 -14.71
N ALA A 156 -6.09 4.06 -16.00
CA ALA A 156 -4.73 4.11 -16.49
C ALA A 156 -4.13 5.53 -16.42
N LEU A 157 -4.89 6.56 -16.79
CA LEU A 157 -4.47 7.95 -16.69
C LEU A 157 -4.20 8.34 -15.23
N HIS A 158 -5.07 7.96 -14.30
CA HIS A 158 -4.87 8.15 -12.88
C HIS A 158 -3.61 7.43 -12.39
N ALA A 159 -3.38 6.19 -12.82
CA ALA A 159 -2.20 5.42 -12.43
C ALA A 159 -0.90 6.10 -12.90
N ILE A 160 -0.86 6.63 -14.13
CA ILE A 160 0.28 7.37 -14.67
C ILE A 160 0.52 8.67 -13.88
N TYR A 161 -0.54 9.41 -13.55
CA TYR A 161 -0.45 10.62 -12.73
C TYR A 161 0.04 10.32 -11.31
N ALA A 162 -0.50 9.28 -10.67
CA ALA A 162 -0.09 8.88 -9.32
C ALA A 162 1.38 8.42 -9.31
N LEU A 163 1.83 7.73 -10.36
CA LEU A 163 3.22 7.33 -10.53
C LEU A 163 4.13 8.57 -10.67
N SER A 164 3.75 9.56 -11.48
CA SER A 164 4.54 10.79 -11.63
C SER A 164 4.57 11.65 -10.36
N ALA A 165 3.55 11.53 -9.51
CA ALA A 165 3.51 12.14 -8.17
C ALA A 165 4.28 11.34 -7.10
N GLY A 166 4.93 10.23 -7.45
CA GLY A 166 5.71 9.41 -6.52
C GLY A 166 4.87 8.53 -5.58
N SER A 167 3.61 8.24 -5.93
CA SER A 167 2.73 7.40 -5.11
C SER A 167 3.13 5.92 -5.20
N ASN A 168 3.32 5.27 -4.06
CA ASN A 168 3.54 3.82 -3.98
C ASN A 168 2.28 3.01 -4.32
N LEU A 169 1.10 3.65 -4.34
CA LEU A 169 -0.19 3.02 -4.64
C LEU A 169 -0.67 3.32 -6.06
N TRP A 170 0.22 3.79 -6.93
CA TRP A 170 -0.12 4.20 -8.28
C TRP A 170 -0.91 3.17 -9.11
N PRO A 171 -0.67 1.84 -9.03
CA PRO A 171 -1.38 0.90 -9.91
C PRO A 171 -2.70 0.41 -9.30
N LEU A 172 -3.01 0.80 -8.06
CA LEU A 172 -4.05 0.16 -7.26
C LEU A 172 -5.45 0.28 -7.89
N VAL A 173 -5.79 1.47 -8.38
CA VAL A 173 -7.07 1.73 -9.07
C VAL A 173 -7.21 0.86 -10.32
N PHE A 174 -6.12 0.70 -11.07
CA PHE A 174 -6.10 -0.11 -12.29
C PHE A 174 -6.21 -1.61 -11.99
N ILE A 175 -5.48 -2.09 -10.97
CA ILE A 175 -5.55 -3.49 -10.51
C ILE A 175 -6.98 -3.85 -10.09
N PHE A 176 -7.67 -2.98 -9.36
CA PHE A 176 -9.04 -3.24 -8.92
C PHE A 176 -10.10 -3.07 -10.01
N ALA A 177 -9.87 -2.23 -11.02
CA ALA A 177 -10.76 -2.12 -12.17
C ALA A 177 -10.64 -3.31 -13.14
N SER A 178 -9.46 -3.94 -13.23
CA SER A 178 -9.16 -5.01 -14.19
C SER A 178 -10.11 -6.22 -14.10
N PRO A 179 -10.46 -6.77 -12.91
CA PRO A 179 -11.45 -7.83 -12.78
C PRO A 179 -12.79 -7.53 -13.46
N LEU A 180 -13.27 -6.29 -13.37
CA LEU A 180 -14.56 -5.90 -13.95
C LEU A 180 -14.50 -5.90 -15.48
N GLY A 181 -13.44 -5.31 -16.05
CA GLY A 181 -13.21 -5.32 -17.50
C GLY A 181 -13.02 -6.74 -18.03
N PHE A 182 -12.27 -7.58 -17.31
CA PHE A 182 -12.04 -8.98 -17.65
C PHE A 182 -13.33 -9.79 -17.66
N LEU A 183 -14.15 -9.71 -16.60
CA LEU A 183 -15.43 -10.42 -16.52
C LEU A 183 -16.41 -9.96 -17.60
N TYR A 184 -16.48 -8.66 -17.85
CA TYR A 184 -17.34 -8.10 -18.89
C TYR A 184 -16.98 -8.68 -20.26
N LEU A 185 -15.70 -8.63 -20.64
CA LEU A 185 -15.26 -9.12 -21.94
C LEU A 185 -15.40 -10.64 -22.06
N THR A 186 -15.11 -11.38 -20.98
CA THR A 186 -15.35 -12.83 -20.94
C THR A 186 -16.83 -13.13 -21.23
N GLY A 187 -17.75 -12.45 -20.53
CA GLY A 187 -19.19 -12.57 -20.79
C GLY A 187 -19.57 -12.19 -22.22
N LEU A 188 -18.99 -11.12 -22.76
CA LEU A 188 -19.23 -10.69 -24.15
C LEU A 188 -18.84 -11.77 -25.16
N PHE A 189 -17.67 -12.38 -24.99
CA PHE A 189 -17.20 -13.46 -25.85
C PHE A 189 -18.07 -14.73 -25.72
N VAL A 190 -18.45 -15.11 -24.50
CA VAL A 190 -19.33 -16.27 -24.25
C VAL A 190 -20.69 -16.08 -24.91
N VAL A 191 -21.34 -14.92 -24.72
CA VAL A 191 -22.65 -14.63 -25.31
C VAL A 191 -22.58 -14.53 -26.83
N ARG A 192 -21.47 -14.04 -27.39
CA ARG A 192 -21.30 -14.04 -28.84
C ARG A 192 -21.14 -15.46 -29.38
N TRP A 193 -20.33 -16.28 -28.72
CA TRP A 193 -20.10 -17.66 -29.14
C TRP A 193 -21.42 -18.44 -29.15
N SER A 194 -22.21 -18.35 -28.07
CA SER A 194 -23.50 -19.05 -27.99
C SER A 194 -24.54 -18.61 -29.03
N ARG A 195 -24.40 -17.43 -29.64
CA ARG A 195 -25.27 -16.96 -30.74
C ARG A 195 -24.80 -17.37 -32.12
N ASN A 196 -23.56 -17.83 -32.23
CA ASN A 196 -22.93 -18.27 -33.48
C ASN A 196 -22.81 -19.80 -33.59
N SER A 197 -23.12 -20.55 -32.53
CA SER A 197 -23.25 -22.02 -32.51
C SER A 197 -24.70 -22.42 -32.71
#